data_AF-A0A8C2TRE4-F1
#
_entry.id   AF-A0A8C2TRE4-F1
#
_cell.length_a   1.000
_cell.length_b   1.000
_cell.length_c   1.000
_cell.angle_alpha   90.00
_cell.angle_beta   90.00
_cell.angle_gamma   90.00
#
_symmetry.space_group_name_H-M   'P 1'
#
loop_
_entity.id
_entity.type
_entity.pdbx_description
1 polymer ?
#
loop_
_entity_poly.entity_id
_entity_poly.type
_entity_poly.pdbx_seq_one_letter_code
_entity_poly.pdbx_strand_id
1 'polypeptide(L)'
;KPGEMDLSYRSTISIYKSILEQFNPALENLVYLGNNYLRAFHALSKAAEVYFKAIEKIGERALQSSTSHVLGEILMQMSDTQRLLSSDLQVVAQTFHVDLLQHMEKNSKMDVQFISVSKQYELEYRRKANNLEKCTAELWRMERARDKNVREMKENVMRLRSEMQAFLSNSQREAELEEKRRYRFLAEKHQMLYNTLLQFYSRARGMIQTKAPQWKEQLEASRNPSNSHVQGLLASSHGQGYPSGRLTPTHLETVRSTWAAFTVVVAKAALGLGGLTCGPQNPGPTACRGMGFPTCGWEPWWQLNSSHAGGLFWGGC
;
A
#
# COMPACT_ATOMS: atom_id res chain seq x y z
N LYS A 1 23.98 31.97 -19.49
CA LYS A 1 23.15 32.95 -20.24
C LYS A 1 22.00 33.44 -19.36
N PRO A 2 21.46 34.66 -19.50
CA PRO A 2 20.39 35.19 -18.64
C PRO A 2 19.16 34.25 -18.52
N GLY A 3 18.80 33.54 -19.59
CA GLY A 3 17.70 32.57 -19.58
C GLY A 3 17.94 31.29 -18.79
N GLU A 4 19.19 30.86 -18.58
CA GLU A 4 19.49 29.63 -17.82
C GLU A 4 19.26 29.82 -16.31
N MET A 5 19.52 31.02 -15.79
CA MET A 5 19.29 31.33 -14.37
C MET A 5 17.80 31.41 -14.03
N ASP A 6 16.97 31.94 -14.94
CA ASP A 6 15.52 31.97 -14.78
C ASP A 6 14.93 30.55 -14.84
N LEU A 7 15.44 29.69 -15.73
CA LEU A 7 15.01 28.29 -15.82
C LEU A 7 15.28 27.51 -14.52
N SER A 8 16.48 27.65 -13.93
CA SER A 8 16.81 26.95 -12.67
C SER A 8 15.96 27.45 -11.49
N TYR A 9 15.71 28.77 -11.42
CA TYR A 9 14.78 29.33 -10.45
C TYR A 9 13.36 28.76 -10.60
N ARG A 10 12.80 28.79 -11.82
CA ARG A 10 11.47 28.25 -12.11
C ARG A 10 11.37 26.76 -11.79
N SER A 11 12.40 25.98 -12.13
CA SER A 11 12.48 24.54 -11.81
C SER A 11 12.38 24.32 -10.29
N THR A 12 13.20 25.03 -9.52
CA THR A 12 13.23 24.92 -8.04
C THR A 12 11.88 25.29 -7.43
N ILE A 13 11.26 26.39 -7.87
CA ILE A 13 9.91 26.79 -7.43
C ILE A 13 8.86 25.75 -7.80
N SER A 14 8.96 25.15 -8.99
CA SER A 14 8.04 24.10 -9.42
C SER A 14 8.08 22.88 -8.49
N ILE A 15 9.27 22.47 -8.02
CA ILE A 15 9.41 21.36 -7.07
C ILE A 15 8.75 21.72 -5.73
N TYR A 16 9.02 22.92 -5.20
CA TYR A 16 8.39 23.37 -3.96
C TYR A 16 6.86 23.42 -4.06
N LYS A 17 6.33 23.91 -5.18
CA LYS A 17 4.88 23.90 -5.44
C LYS A 17 4.31 22.50 -5.58
N SER A 18 4.98 21.61 -6.31
CA SER A 18 4.58 20.20 -6.45
C SER A 18 4.42 19.54 -5.08
N ILE A 19 5.39 19.73 -4.19
CA ILE A 19 5.34 19.20 -2.82
C ILE A 19 4.14 19.76 -2.05
N LEU A 20 3.99 21.09 -2.02
CA LEU A 20 3.00 21.77 -1.20
C LEU A 20 1.56 21.59 -1.71
N GLU A 21 1.37 21.64 -3.02
CA GLU A 21 0.06 21.70 -3.67
C GLU A 21 -0.41 20.32 -4.16
N GLN A 22 0.49 19.36 -4.37
CA GLN A 22 0.15 18.03 -4.87
C GLN A 22 0.47 16.92 -3.86
N PHE A 23 1.74 16.80 -3.44
CA PHE A 23 2.16 15.70 -2.59
C PHE A 23 1.47 15.73 -1.21
N ASN A 24 1.45 16.88 -0.54
CA ASN A 24 0.88 16.99 0.81
C ASN A 24 -0.64 16.74 0.84
N PRO A 25 -1.46 17.35 -0.03
CA PRO A 25 -2.88 17.01 -0.12
C PRO A 25 -3.12 15.55 -0.50
N ALA A 26 -2.29 14.97 -1.38
CA ALA A 26 -2.39 13.55 -1.72
C ALA A 26 -2.07 12.65 -0.51
N LEU A 27 -1.09 13.03 0.33
CA LEU A 27 -0.74 12.31 1.54
C LEU A 27 -1.86 12.37 2.58
N GLU A 28 -2.49 13.53 2.77
CA GLU A 28 -3.66 13.69 3.64
C GLU A 28 -4.85 12.84 3.18
N ASN A 29 -5.15 12.87 1.88
CA ASN A 29 -6.18 12.01 1.31
C ASN A 29 -5.84 10.52 1.50
N LEU A 30 -4.57 10.14 1.36
CA LEU A 30 -4.14 8.77 1.59
C LEU A 30 -4.32 8.34 3.05
N VAL A 31 -4.11 9.23 4.03
CA VAL A 31 -4.45 8.98 5.44
C VAL A 31 -5.95 8.76 5.61
N TYR A 32 -6.80 9.57 4.98
CA TYR A 32 -8.25 9.38 5.00
C TYR A 32 -8.67 8.02 4.42
N LEU A 33 -8.16 7.67 3.24
CA LEU A 33 -8.42 6.38 2.61
C LEU A 33 -7.91 5.21 3.46
N GLY A 34 -6.74 5.34 4.06
CA GLY A 34 -6.18 4.34 4.97
C GLY A 34 -7.03 4.11 6.21
N ASN A 35 -7.58 5.17 6.82
CA ASN A 35 -8.51 5.04 7.94
C ASN A 35 -9.83 4.37 7.53
N ASN A 36 -10.34 4.65 6.33
CA ASN A 36 -11.51 3.94 5.80
C ASN A 36 -11.22 2.46 5.58
N TYR A 37 -10.04 2.13 5.04
CA TYR A 37 -9.61 0.75 4.88
C TYR A 37 -9.50 0.01 6.22
N LEU A 38 -8.91 0.66 7.24
CA LEU A 38 -8.80 0.12 8.59
C LEU A 38 -10.19 -0.12 9.23
N ARG A 39 -11.14 0.79 9.03
CA ARG A 39 -12.52 0.63 9.51
C ARG A 39 -13.22 -0.57 8.87
N ALA A 40 -13.11 -0.72 7.55
CA ALA A 40 -13.67 -1.85 6.82
C ALA A 40 -13.05 -3.17 7.30
N PHE A 41 -11.73 -3.17 7.54
CA PHE A 41 -11.02 -4.30 8.10
C PHE A 41 -11.55 -4.70 9.49
N HIS A 42 -11.71 -3.75 10.42
CA HIS A 42 -12.26 -4.04 11.75
C HIS A 42 -13.69 -4.59 11.70
N ALA A 43 -14.53 -4.07 10.80
CA ALA A 43 -15.87 -4.59 10.59
C ALA A 43 -15.85 -6.06 10.13
N LEU A 44 -14.96 -6.40 9.20
CA LEU A 44 -14.75 -7.78 8.75
C LEU A 44 -14.26 -8.69 9.90
N SER A 45 -13.26 -8.24 10.68
CA SER A 45 -12.77 -9.00 11.83
C SER A 45 -13.88 -9.28 12.84
N LYS A 46 -14.74 -8.28 13.10
CA LYS A 46 -15.87 -8.46 14.02
C LYS A 46 -16.91 -9.43 13.48
N ALA A 47 -17.24 -9.35 12.19
CA ALA A 47 -18.16 -10.27 11.54
C ALA A 47 -17.63 -11.72 11.58
N ALA A 48 -16.33 -11.91 11.31
CA ALA A 48 -15.68 -13.21 11.40
C ALA A 48 -15.72 -13.77 12.84
N GLU A 49 -15.41 -12.95 13.84
CA GLU A 49 -15.50 -13.34 15.26
C GLU A 49 -16.90 -13.87 15.63
N VAL A 50 -17.95 -13.16 15.21
CA VAL A 50 -19.34 -13.57 15.46
C VAL A 50 -19.67 -14.89 14.76
N TYR A 51 -19.27 -15.05 13.49
CA TYR A 51 -19.51 -16.27 12.73
C TYR A 51 -18.84 -17.49 13.37
N PHE A 52 -17.54 -17.40 13.67
CA PHE A 52 -16.81 -18.54 14.23
C PHE A 52 -17.19 -18.82 15.69
N LYS A 53 -17.64 -17.82 16.45
CA LYS A 53 -18.26 -18.05 17.76
C LYS A 53 -19.57 -18.83 17.67
N ALA A 54 -20.33 -18.69 16.59
CA ALA A 54 -21.51 -19.53 16.35
C ALA A 54 -21.12 -20.97 15.98
N ILE A 55 -20.05 -21.16 15.19
CA ILE A 55 -19.49 -22.49 14.89
C ILE A 55 -19.02 -23.18 16.17
N GLU A 56 -18.28 -22.47 17.04
CA GLU A 56 -17.83 -22.94 18.35
C GLU A 56 -19.00 -23.49 19.18
N LYS A 57 -20.09 -22.72 19.31
CA LYS A 57 -21.30 -23.16 20.04
C LYS A 57 -21.98 -24.40 19.45
N ILE A 58 -21.95 -24.56 18.11
CA ILE A 58 -22.47 -25.77 17.47
C ILE A 58 -21.53 -26.96 17.78
N GLY A 59 -20.22 -26.72 17.74
CA GLY A 59 -19.19 -27.68 18.14
C GLY A 59 -19.36 -28.18 19.58
N GLU A 60 -19.60 -27.28 20.54
CA GLU A 60 -19.86 -27.61 21.94
C GLU A 60 -21.06 -28.56 22.11
N ARG A 61 -22.15 -28.34 21.35
CA ARG A 61 -23.32 -29.22 21.37
C ARG A 61 -23.02 -30.59 20.78
N ALA A 62 -22.28 -30.63 19.67
CA ALA A 62 -21.86 -31.88 19.04
C ALA A 62 -20.88 -32.66 19.93
N LEU A 63 -20.05 -31.97 20.72
CA LEU A 63 -19.13 -32.57 21.68
C LEU A 63 -19.87 -33.33 22.79
N GLN A 64 -21.05 -32.86 23.19
CA GLN A 64 -21.88 -33.57 24.18
C GLN A 64 -22.63 -34.78 23.59
N SER A 65 -22.59 -34.99 22.27
CA SER A 65 -23.25 -36.12 21.60
C SER A 65 -22.37 -37.36 21.60
N SER A 66 -22.94 -38.51 21.94
CA SER A 66 -22.25 -39.80 21.93
C SER A 66 -21.79 -40.25 20.54
N THR A 67 -22.46 -39.81 19.48
CA THR A 67 -22.16 -40.21 18.09
C THR A 67 -21.40 -39.14 17.30
N SER A 68 -21.40 -37.89 17.76
CA SER A 68 -20.85 -36.75 17.03
C SER A 68 -19.70 -36.04 17.74
N HIS A 69 -19.18 -36.61 18.85
CA HIS A 69 -18.13 -36.02 19.67
C HIS A 69 -16.93 -35.53 18.83
N VAL A 70 -16.40 -36.38 17.94
CA VAL A 70 -15.26 -36.06 17.06
C VAL A 70 -15.57 -34.89 16.12
N LEU A 71 -16.80 -34.80 15.60
CA LEU A 71 -17.22 -33.67 14.76
C LEU A 71 -17.27 -32.37 15.57
N GLY A 72 -17.70 -32.45 16.84
CA GLY A 72 -17.66 -31.34 17.79
C GLY A 72 -16.22 -30.82 18.00
N GLU A 73 -15.27 -31.71 18.24
CA GLU A 73 -13.84 -31.35 18.38
C GLU A 73 -13.32 -30.62 17.14
N ILE A 74 -13.62 -31.10 15.94
CA ILE A 74 -13.16 -30.48 14.68
C ILE A 74 -13.73 -29.06 14.53
N LEU A 75 -15.02 -28.86 14.79
CA LEU A 75 -15.67 -27.54 14.70
C LEU A 75 -15.07 -26.53 15.71
N MET A 76 -14.79 -27.00 16.93
CA MET A 76 -14.10 -26.18 17.93
C MET A 76 -12.68 -25.81 17.46
N GLN A 77 -11.90 -26.78 16.97
CA GLN A 77 -10.55 -26.53 16.46
C GLN A 77 -10.52 -25.56 15.26
N MET A 78 -11.50 -25.63 14.37
CA MET A 78 -11.65 -24.67 13.26
C MET A 78 -11.90 -23.25 13.79
N SER A 79 -12.76 -23.12 14.81
CA SER A 79 -13.06 -21.85 15.45
C SER A 79 -11.85 -21.27 16.18
N ASP A 80 -11.09 -22.11 16.90
CA ASP A 80 -9.82 -21.73 17.55
C ASP A 80 -8.77 -21.29 16.54
N THR A 81 -8.64 -22.00 15.42
CA THR A 81 -7.69 -21.65 14.35
C THR A 81 -8.02 -20.28 13.78
N GLN A 82 -9.29 -19.99 13.51
CA GLN A 82 -9.68 -18.65 13.07
C GLN A 82 -9.41 -17.58 14.14
N ARG A 83 -9.67 -17.87 15.41
CA ARG A 83 -9.41 -16.94 16.52
C ARG A 83 -7.95 -16.53 16.56
N LEU A 84 -7.04 -17.49 16.40
CA LEU A 84 -5.59 -17.27 16.35
C LEU A 84 -5.18 -16.46 15.11
N LEU A 85 -5.70 -16.82 13.92
CA LEU A 85 -5.47 -16.05 12.68
C LEU A 85 -5.94 -14.60 12.81
N SER A 86 -7.10 -14.39 13.45
CA SER A 86 -7.67 -13.05 13.65
C SER A 86 -6.80 -12.22 14.61
N SER A 87 -6.27 -12.83 15.67
CA SER A 87 -5.33 -12.20 16.59
C SER A 87 -4.04 -11.78 15.90
N ASP A 88 -3.43 -12.66 15.10
CA ASP A 88 -2.22 -12.34 14.34
C ASP A 88 -2.46 -11.22 13.32
N LEU A 89 -3.64 -11.19 12.70
CA LEU A 89 -4.01 -10.14 11.75
C LEU A 89 -4.27 -8.78 12.43
N GLN A 90 -4.69 -8.75 13.70
CA GLN A 90 -4.78 -7.50 14.46
C GLN A 90 -3.42 -6.83 14.65
N VAL A 91 -2.32 -7.59 14.73
CA VAL A 91 -0.96 -7.04 14.79
C VAL A 91 -0.65 -6.26 13.50
N VAL A 92 -1.02 -6.81 12.34
CA VAL A 92 -0.87 -6.13 11.05
C VAL A 92 -1.68 -4.83 11.01
N ALA A 93 -2.92 -4.87 11.49
CA ALA A 93 -3.79 -3.69 11.55
C ALA A 93 -3.21 -2.60 12.48
N GLN A 94 -2.61 -3.01 13.61
CA GLN A 94 -1.93 -2.09 14.52
C GLN A 94 -0.71 -1.44 13.87
N THR A 95 0.14 -2.21 13.18
CA THR A 95 1.27 -1.67 12.40
C THR A 95 0.80 -0.71 11.32
N PHE A 96 -0.28 -1.05 10.60
CA PHE A 96 -0.85 -0.16 9.59
C PHE A 96 -1.32 1.16 10.22
N HIS A 97 -1.99 1.12 11.36
CA HIS A 97 -2.47 2.31 12.03
C HIS A 97 -1.35 3.16 12.63
N VAL A 98 -0.56 2.57 13.55
CA VAL A 98 0.44 3.29 14.35
C VAL A 98 1.66 3.61 13.52
N ASP A 99 2.26 2.61 12.88
CA ASP A 99 3.56 2.80 12.25
C ASP A 99 3.47 3.46 10.87
N LEU A 100 2.30 3.42 10.22
CA LEU A 100 2.08 4.02 8.89
C LEU A 100 1.15 5.24 8.95
N LEU A 101 -0.13 5.07 9.28
CA LEU A 101 -1.11 6.16 9.15
C LEU A 101 -0.81 7.34 10.08
N GLN A 102 -0.53 7.09 11.37
CA GLN A 102 -0.20 8.17 12.32
C GLN A 102 1.09 8.89 11.93
N HIS A 103 2.09 8.18 11.42
CA HIS A 103 3.33 8.80 10.93
C HIS A 103 3.08 9.68 9.71
N MET A 104 2.24 9.24 8.77
CA MET A 104 1.86 10.07 7.62
C MET A 104 1.10 11.33 8.06
N GLU A 105 0.14 11.19 8.98
CA GLU A 105 -0.61 12.33 9.52
C GLU A 105 0.29 13.33 10.26
N LYS A 106 1.27 12.84 11.03
CA LYS A 106 2.24 13.71 11.69
C LYS A 106 3.11 14.44 10.66
N ASN A 107 3.56 13.76 9.62
CA ASN A 107 4.40 14.35 8.59
C ASN A 107 3.66 15.42 7.78
N SER A 108 2.40 15.19 7.39
CA SER A 108 1.62 16.20 6.66
C SER A 108 1.41 17.48 7.50
N LYS A 109 1.22 17.34 8.82
CA LYS A 109 1.08 18.48 9.74
C LYS A 109 2.38 19.27 9.96
N MET A 110 3.53 18.60 10.03
CA MET A 110 4.82 19.29 10.21
C MET A 110 5.29 20.03 8.96
N ASP A 111 4.77 19.66 7.78
CA ASP A 111 5.15 20.25 6.50
C ASP A 111 4.66 21.69 6.31
N VAL A 112 3.88 22.26 7.24
CA VAL A 112 3.58 23.70 7.29
C VAL A 112 4.87 24.54 7.38
N GLN A 113 5.90 24.03 8.05
CA GLN A 113 7.19 24.70 8.13
C GLN A 113 7.89 24.80 6.77
N PHE A 114 7.56 23.90 5.83
CA PHE A 114 8.17 23.88 4.50
C PHE A 114 7.76 25.08 3.63
N ILE A 115 6.58 25.65 3.89
CA ILE A 115 6.12 26.90 3.24
C ILE A 115 7.11 28.04 3.53
N SER A 116 7.67 28.08 4.75
CA SER A 116 8.66 29.11 5.13
C SER A 116 9.96 28.97 4.34
N VAL A 117 10.39 27.73 4.09
CA VAL A 117 11.61 27.41 3.31
C VAL A 117 11.46 27.87 1.87
N SER A 118 10.32 27.55 1.23
CA SER A 118 10.02 28.00 -0.14
C SER A 118 10.02 29.52 -0.26
N LYS A 119 9.36 30.22 0.68
CA LYS A 119 9.32 31.70 0.71
C LYS A 119 10.71 32.31 0.95
N GLN A 120 11.53 31.70 1.79
CA GLN A 120 12.89 32.17 2.07
C GLN A 120 13.77 32.05 0.81
N TYR A 121 13.65 30.95 0.06
CA TYR A 121 14.34 30.79 -1.22
C TYR A 121 13.97 31.88 -2.21
N GLU A 122 12.68 32.18 -2.39
CA GLU A 122 12.22 33.25 -3.28
C GLU A 122 12.78 34.63 -2.89
N LEU A 123 12.80 34.94 -1.60
CA LEU A 123 13.30 36.21 -1.09
C LEU A 123 14.82 36.36 -1.34
N GLU A 124 15.59 35.32 -1.03
CA GLU A 124 17.04 35.30 -1.24
C GLU A 124 17.39 35.34 -2.74
N TYR A 125 16.64 34.64 -3.59
CA TYR A 125 16.79 34.76 -5.05
C TYR A 125 16.58 36.21 -5.51
N ARG A 126 15.47 36.85 -5.13
CA ARG A 126 15.16 38.24 -5.49
C ARG A 126 16.25 39.20 -5.00
N ARG A 127 16.74 39.01 -3.78
CA ARG A 127 17.83 39.81 -3.20
C ARG A 127 19.11 39.70 -4.03
N LYS A 128 19.53 38.47 -4.37
CA LYS A 128 20.74 38.21 -5.17
C LYS A 128 20.60 38.73 -6.60
N ALA A 129 19.44 38.53 -7.23
CA ALA A 129 19.13 39.00 -8.57
C ALA A 129 19.21 40.54 -8.65
N ASN A 130 18.52 41.24 -7.74
CA ASN A 130 18.52 42.69 -7.67
C ASN A 130 19.93 43.26 -7.41
N ASN A 131 20.73 42.59 -6.57
CA ASN A 131 22.11 43.03 -6.32
C ASN A 131 22.98 42.88 -7.58
N LEU A 132 22.88 41.75 -8.26
CA LEU A 132 23.61 41.50 -9.49
C LEU A 132 23.21 42.47 -10.61
N GLU A 133 21.92 42.78 -10.74
CA GLU A 133 21.41 43.77 -11.69
C GLU A 133 21.97 45.17 -11.40
N LYS A 134 21.93 45.61 -10.12
CA LYS A 134 22.51 46.89 -9.69
C LYS A 134 24.00 46.99 -10.01
N CYS A 135 24.80 45.99 -9.64
CA CYS A 135 26.24 45.99 -9.94
C CYS A 135 26.53 45.92 -11.44
N THR A 136 25.68 45.22 -12.20
CA THR A 136 25.80 45.19 -13.67
C THR A 136 25.51 46.58 -14.25
N ALA A 137 24.42 47.24 -13.85
CA ALA A 137 24.09 48.59 -14.30
C ALA A 137 25.16 49.63 -13.91
N GLU A 138 25.74 49.50 -12.72
CA GLU A 138 26.88 50.28 -12.25
C GLU A 138 28.09 50.14 -13.19
N LEU A 139 28.47 48.89 -13.50
CA LEU A 139 29.55 48.59 -14.43
C LEU A 139 29.34 49.29 -15.79
N TRP A 140 28.16 49.16 -16.39
CA TRP A 140 27.82 49.82 -17.66
C TRP A 140 27.91 51.35 -17.58
N ARG A 141 27.67 51.96 -16.41
CA ARG A 141 27.81 53.41 -16.23
C ARG A 141 29.28 53.81 -16.12
N MET A 142 30.07 53.06 -15.35
CA MET A 142 31.50 53.28 -15.17
C MET A 142 32.27 53.12 -16.50
N GLU A 143 31.90 52.12 -17.31
CA GLU A 143 32.49 51.90 -18.64
C GLU A 143 32.28 53.10 -19.57
N ARG A 144 31.07 53.71 -19.55
CA ARG A 144 30.77 54.93 -20.30
C ARG A 144 31.52 56.15 -19.78
N ALA A 145 31.70 56.23 -18.47
CA ALA A 145 32.44 57.32 -17.82
C ALA A 145 33.97 57.17 -17.90
N ARG A 146 34.48 56.06 -18.45
CA ARG A 146 35.92 55.70 -18.49
C ARG A 146 36.56 55.74 -17.09
N ASP A 147 35.82 55.24 -16.11
CA ASP A 147 36.27 55.18 -14.72
C ASP A 147 37.49 54.25 -14.56
N LYS A 148 38.43 54.60 -13.68
CA LYS A 148 39.66 53.82 -13.44
C LYS A 148 39.38 52.49 -12.73
N ASN A 149 38.26 52.38 -12.02
CA ASN A 149 37.88 51.22 -11.20
C ASN A 149 37.00 50.20 -11.95
N VAL A 150 36.81 50.35 -13.27
CA VAL A 150 36.00 49.42 -14.10
C VAL A 150 36.46 47.96 -13.97
N ARG A 151 37.78 47.71 -13.86
CA ARG A 151 38.33 46.35 -13.75
C ARG A 151 37.85 45.65 -12.48
N GLU A 152 37.93 46.34 -11.34
CA GLU A 152 37.49 45.80 -10.04
C GLU A 152 35.98 45.55 -10.03
N MET A 153 35.18 46.49 -10.58
CA MET A 153 33.74 46.30 -10.69
C MET A 153 33.38 45.10 -11.60
N LYS A 154 34.13 44.87 -12.68
CA LYS A 154 33.96 43.71 -13.56
C LYS A 154 34.25 42.40 -12.83
N GLU A 155 35.33 42.34 -12.04
CA GLU A 155 35.65 41.18 -11.20
C GLU A 155 34.56 40.94 -10.15
N ASN A 156 34.04 42.00 -9.51
CA ASN A 156 32.93 41.90 -8.57
C ASN A 156 31.65 41.34 -9.21
N VAL A 157 31.27 41.83 -10.40
CA VAL A 157 30.12 41.30 -11.17
C VAL A 157 30.32 39.83 -11.53
N MET A 158 31.53 39.43 -11.95
CA MET A 158 31.84 38.02 -12.24
C MET A 158 31.73 37.13 -10.99
N ARG A 159 32.23 37.60 -9.84
CA ARG A 159 32.07 36.91 -8.55
C ARG A 159 30.60 36.75 -8.18
N LEU A 160 29.80 37.82 -8.27
CA LEU A 160 28.36 37.77 -7.97
C LEU A 160 27.59 36.83 -8.91
N ARG A 161 27.96 36.74 -10.19
CA ARG A 161 27.40 35.76 -11.14
C ARG A 161 27.70 34.33 -10.72
N SER A 162 28.95 34.06 -10.34
CA SER A 162 29.37 32.74 -9.84
C SER A 162 28.61 32.35 -8.57
N GLU A 163 28.48 33.27 -7.61
CA GLU A 163 27.70 33.07 -6.39
C GLU A 163 26.22 32.81 -6.66
N MET A 164 25.63 33.52 -7.63
CA MET A 164 24.25 33.29 -8.05
C MET A 164 24.07 31.91 -8.67
N GLN A 165 25.00 31.49 -9.53
CA GLN A 165 24.95 30.17 -10.16
C GLN A 165 25.10 29.04 -9.13
N ALA A 166 26.03 29.19 -8.18
CA ALA A 166 26.20 28.24 -7.08
C ALA A 166 24.95 28.18 -6.19
N PHE A 167 24.35 29.32 -5.86
CA PHE A 167 23.10 29.39 -5.12
C PHE A 167 21.98 28.62 -5.83
N LEU A 168 21.76 28.88 -7.12
CA LEU A 168 20.72 28.22 -7.91
C LEU A 168 20.90 26.70 -7.97
N SER A 169 22.12 26.25 -8.30
CA SER A 169 22.45 24.82 -8.38
C SER A 169 22.23 24.11 -7.03
N ASN A 170 22.71 24.72 -5.95
CA ASN A 170 22.55 24.16 -4.61
C ASN A 170 21.08 24.11 -4.19
N SER A 171 20.33 25.20 -4.37
CA SER A 171 18.92 25.24 -4.02
C SER A 171 18.07 24.25 -4.80
N GLN A 172 18.36 24.08 -6.10
CA GLN A 172 17.68 23.09 -6.92
C GLN A 172 17.94 21.67 -6.38
N ARG A 173 19.21 21.34 -6.13
CA ARG A 173 19.59 20.03 -5.56
C ARG A 173 18.92 19.77 -4.21
N GLU A 174 18.86 20.77 -3.33
CA GLU A 174 18.16 20.63 -2.05
C GLU A 174 16.66 20.40 -2.24
N ALA A 175 16.01 21.10 -3.17
CA ALA A 175 14.59 20.89 -3.47
C ALA A 175 14.33 19.46 -4.01
N GLU A 176 15.16 18.97 -4.93
CA GLU A 176 15.08 17.60 -5.47
C GLU A 176 15.30 16.54 -4.39
N LEU A 177 16.24 16.76 -3.47
CA LEU A 177 16.47 15.86 -2.33
C LEU A 177 15.27 15.82 -1.40
N GLU A 178 14.60 16.94 -1.21
CA GLU A 178 13.46 17.09 -0.31
C GLU A 178 12.19 16.46 -0.89
N GLU A 179 11.99 16.54 -2.21
CA GLU A 179 10.99 15.74 -2.93
C GLU A 179 11.28 14.24 -2.81
N LYS A 180 12.51 13.82 -3.10
CA LYS A 180 12.93 12.42 -3.01
C LYS A 180 12.74 11.83 -1.61
N ARG A 181 13.01 12.61 -0.56
CA ARG A 181 12.82 12.18 0.85
C ARG A 181 11.37 11.84 1.15
N ARG A 182 10.42 12.63 0.65
CA ARG A 182 8.97 12.41 0.84
C ARG A 182 8.51 11.12 0.19
N TYR A 183 8.87 10.90 -1.08
CA TYR A 183 8.54 9.65 -1.77
C TYR A 183 9.23 8.43 -1.14
N ARG A 184 10.49 8.57 -0.73
CA ARG A 184 11.21 7.50 -0.02
C ARG A 184 10.49 7.11 1.27
N PHE A 185 10.10 8.08 2.10
CA PHE A 185 9.34 7.83 3.32
C PHE A 185 8.09 7.00 3.05
N LEU A 186 7.32 7.37 2.02
CA LEU A 186 6.10 6.64 1.67
C LEU A 186 6.41 5.19 1.26
N ALA A 187 7.43 5.00 0.43
CA ALA A 187 7.88 3.67 0.00
C ALA A 187 8.36 2.80 1.16
N GLU A 188 9.17 3.35 2.07
CA GLU A 188 9.68 2.66 3.26
C GLU A 188 8.54 2.22 4.21
N LYS A 189 7.56 3.11 4.46
CA LYS A 189 6.39 2.77 5.29
C LYS A 189 5.56 1.63 4.70
N HIS A 190 5.35 1.62 3.39
CA HIS A 190 4.63 0.53 2.74
C HIS A 190 5.47 -0.75 2.68
N GLN A 191 6.77 -0.67 2.43
CA GLN A 191 7.66 -1.83 2.46
C GLN A 191 7.66 -2.51 3.84
N MET A 192 7.69 -1.73 4.91
CA MET A 192 7.52 -2.21 6.29
C MET A 192 6.18 -2.96 6.46
N LEU A 193 5.06 -2.35 6.04
CA LEU A 193 3.74 -2.99 6.11
C LEU A 193 3.70 -4.33 5.36
N TYR A 194 4.28 -4.38 4.14
CA TYR A 194 4.32 -5.59 3.32
C TYR A 194 5.17 -6.70 3.96
N ASN A 195 6.25 -6.36 4.68
CA ASN A 195 7.00 -7.34 5.46
C ASN A 195 6.17 -7.91 6.61
N THR A 196 5.42 -7.07 7.32
CA THR A 196 4.52 -7.53 8.39
C THR A 196 3.42 -8.44 7.83
N LEU A 197 2.82 -8.07 6.68
CA LEU A 197 1.88 -8.91 5.96
C LEU A 197 2.50 -10.24 5.52
N LEU A 198 3.73 -10.23 5.01
CA LEU A 198 4.44 -11.46 4.62
C LEU A 198 4.60 -12.42 5.80
N GLN A 199 4.98 -11.91 6.97
CA GLN A 199 5.11 -12.71 8.18
C GLN A 199 3.75 -13.31 8.61
N PHE A 200 2.68 -12.50 8.56
CA PHE A 200 1.32 -12.96 8.82
C PHE A 200 0.91 -14.09 7.87
N TYR A 201 1.01 -13.86 6.55
CA TYR A 201 0.60 -14.85 5.56
C TYR A 201 1.43 -16.14 5.63
N SER A 202 2.72 -16.03 5.97
CA SER A 202 3.57 -17.21 6.13
C SER A 202 3.13 -18.07 7.31
N ARG A 203 2.82 -17.45 8.46
CA ARG A 203 2.27 -18.15 9.63
C ARG A 203 0.89 -18.73 9.37
N ALA A 204 0.00 -17.94 8.76
CA ALA A 204 -1.35 -18.37 8.42
C ALA A 204 -1.33 -19.59 7.48
N ARG A 205 -0.48 -19.53 6.44
CA ARG A 205 -0.28 -20.64 5.52
C ARG A 205 0.20 -21.89 6.25
N GLY A 206 1.23 -21.79 7.09
CA GLY A 206 1.75 -22.94 7.84
C GLY A 206 0.68 -23.58 8.72
N MET A 207 -0.06 -22.76 9.47
CA MET A 207 -1.14 -23.21 10.35
C MET A 207 -2.25 -23.96 9.60
N ILE A 208 -2.75 -23.39 8.49
CA ILE A 208 -3.80 -24.01 7.68
C ILE A 208 -3.28 -25.28 6.99
N GLN A 209 -2.05 -25.27 6.47
CA GLN A 209 -1.43 -26.44 5.83
C GLN A 209 -1.27 -27.62 6.79
N THR A 210 -0.99 -27.36 8.07
CA THR A 210 -0.93 -28.42 9.09
C THR A 210 -2.31 -28.91 9.51
N LYS A 211 -3.27 -28.00 9.75
CA LYS A 211 -4.59 -28.34 10.32
C LYS A 211 -5.55 -28.95 9.31
N ALA A 212 -5.61 -28.44 8.08
CA ALA A 212 -6.61 -28.87 7.10
C ALA A 212 -6.56 -30.37 6.75
N PRO A 213 -5.39 -30.99 6.54
CA PRO A 213 -5.30 -32.44 6.33
C PRO A 213 -5.75 -33.24 7.56
N GLN A 214 -5.40 -32.79 8.78
CA GLN A 214 -5.79 -33.44 10.03
C GLN A 214 -7.31 -33.47 10.20
N TRP A 215 -7.98 -32.33 9.97
CA TRP A 215 -9.44 -32.29 10.00
C TRP A 215 -10.06 -33.20 8.95
N LYS A 216 -9.49 -33.24 7.75
CA LYS A 216 -9.97 -34.14 6.69
C LYS A 216 -9.87 -35.60 7.11
N GLU A 217 -8.73 -36.02 7.65
CA GLU A 217 -8.51 -37.39 8.14
C GLU A 217 -9.51 -37.75 9.26
N GLN A 218 -9.69 -36.87 10.24
CA GLN A 218 -10.65 -37.06 11.32
C GLN A 218 -12.11 -37.14 10.83
N LEU A 219 -12.47 -36.31 9.84
CA LEU A 219 -13.79 -36.35 9.20
C LEU A 219 -14.01 -37.70 8.48
N GLU A 220 -13.04 -38.20 7.72
CA GLU A 220 -13.17 -39.49 7.04
C GLU A 220 -13.21 -40.66 8.03
N ALA A 221 -12.41 -40.62 9.10
CA ALA A 221 -12.44 -41.63 10.16
C ALA A 221 -13.81 -41.70 10.85
N SER A 222 -14.50 -40.55 11.02
CA SER A 222 -15.84 -40.49 11.60
C SER A 222 -16.92 -41.17 10.76
N ARG A 223 -16.71 -41.35 9.45
CA ARG A 223 -17.69 -41.99 8.55
C ARG A 223 -17.74 -43.51 8.65
N ASN A 224 -16.64 -44.15 9.09
CA ASN A 224 -16.53 -45.61 9.21
C ASN A 224 -16.13 -46.03 10.64
N PRO A 225 -17.07 -46.07 11.60
CA PRO A 225 -16.79 -46.49 12.98
C PRO A 225 -16.29 -47.94 13.09
N SER A 226 -16.50 -48.77 12.07
CA SER A 226 -16.26 -50.21 12.08
C SER A 226 -14.77 -50.62 11.99
N ASN A 227 -13.87 -49.72 11.61
CA ASN A 227 -12.44 -50.05 11.44
C ASN A 227 -11.57 -49.75 12.67
N SER A 228 -12.06 -48.98 13.65
CA SER A 228 -11.27 -48.67 14.86
C SER A 228 -11.22 -49.84 15.84
N HIS A 229 -12.12 -50.82 15.73
CA HIS A 229 -12.14 -51.99 16.61
C HIS A 229 -11.35 -53.20 16.09
N VAL A 230 -10.82 -53.15 14.86
CA VAL A 230 -10.09 -54.29 14.25
C VAL A 230 -8.57 -54.08 14.29
N GLN A 231 -8.06 -52.87 14.60
CA GLN A 231 -6.62 -52.63 14.70
C GLN A 231 -5.95 -53.27 15.94
N GLY A 232 -6.73 -53.87 16.85
CA GLY A 232 -6.22 -54.59 18.04
C GLY A 232 -6.02 -56.10 17.83
N LEU A 233 -6.50 -56.67 16.73
CA LEU A 233 -6.41 -58.09 16.44
C LEU A 233 -6.09 -58.25 14.96
N LEU A 234 -4.79 -58.41 14.66
CA LEU A 234 -4.16 -59.09 13.51
C LEU A 234 -2.83 -58.40 13.20
N ALA A 235 -1.87 -58.60 14.10
CA ALA A 235 -0.49 -58.69 13.68
C ALA A 235 -0.32 -60.00 12.88
N SER A 236 0.53 -59.95 11.85
CA SER A 236 1.01 -61.04 10.98
C SER A 236 0.20 -61.35 9.70
N SER A 237 0.68 -60.85 8.55
CA SER A 237 1.26 -61.68 7.49
C SER A 237 1.72 -60.85 6.29
N HIS A 238 2.82 -61.28 5.68
CA HIS A 238 3.49 -60.73 4.51
C HIS A 238 2.66 -60.83 3.22
N GLY A 239 2.89 -59.91 2.26
CA GLY A 239 2.52 -60.11 0.84
C GLY A 239 2.81 -58.90 -0.06
N GLN A 240 3.63 -59.10 -1.08
CA GLN A 240 4.15 -58.15 -2.07
C GLN A 240 3.11 -57.53 -3.05
N GLY A 241 3.44 -56.35 -3.59
CA GLY A 241 3.58 -56.13 -5.04
C GLY A 241 2.43 -55.43 -5.81
N TYR A 242 2.62 -54.14 -6.13
CA TYR A 242 2.83 -53.56 -7.49
C TYR A 242 2.39 -52.07 -7.56
N PRO A 243 3.11 -51.21 -8.30
CA PRO A 243 2.88 -49.76 -8.33
C PRO A 243 2.06 -49.33 -9.56
N SER A 244 1.32 -48.23 -9.46
CA SER A 244 0.87 -47.50 -10.65
C SER A 244 1.11 -46.01 -10.46
N GLY A 245 2.10 -45.51 -11.19
CA GLY A 245 2.42 -44.09 -11.26
C GLY A 245 1.47 -43.36 -12.21
N ARG A 246 1.11 -42.13 -11.86
CA ARG A 246 0.88 -41.06 -12.84
C ARG A 246 1.21 -39.72 -12.23
N LEU A 247 2.13 -39.01 -12.88
CA LEU A 247 2.63 -37.69 -12.50
C LEU A 247 1.72 -36.57 -13.03
N THR A 248 1.48 -35.58 -12.14
CA THR A 248 1.32 -34.11 -12.36
C THR A 248 0.03 -33.56 -13.03
N PRO A 249 -0.45 -32.31 -12.72
CA PRO A 249 0.35 -31.14 -12.31
C PRO A 249 -0.12 -30.26 -11.11
N THR A 250 0.88 -29.67 -10.45
CA THR A 250 0.95 -28.41 -9.67
C THR A 250 -0.32 -27.83 -9.03
N HIS A 251 -0.62 -28.27 -7.80
CA HIS A 251 -1.60 -27.68 -6.89
C HIS A 251 -1.12 -26.39 -6.17
N LEU A 252 -0.13 -25.68 -6.75
CA LEU A 252 0.43 -24.45 -6.18
C LEU A 252 -0.19 -23.17 -6.75
N GLU A 253 -0.84 -23.25 -7.92
CA GLU A 253 -1.49 -22.08 -8.55
C GLU A 253 -2.88 -21.79 -7.98
N THR A 254 -3.61 -22.83 -7.54
CA THR A 254 -4.97 -22.68 -7.01
C THR A 254 -5.03 -21.92 -5.68
N VAL A 255 -3.98 -22.02 -4.86
CA VAL A 255 -3.91 -21.31 -3.57
C VAL A 255 -3.48 -19.84 -3.75
N ARG A 256 -2.74 -19.50 -4.81
CA ARG A 256 -2.37 -18.09 -5.09
C ARG A 256 -3.60 -17.26 -5.52
N SER A 257 -4.55 -17.90 -6.19
CA SER A 257 -5.78 -17.29 -6.73
C SER A 257 -6.81 -16.94 -5.64
N THR A 258 -6.95 -17.77 -4.60
CA THR A 258 -7.98 -17.57 -3.56
C THR A 258 -7.66 -16.42 -2.59
N TRP A 259 -6.39 -16.15 -2.31
CA TRP A 259 -6.00 -15.06 -1.41
C TRP A 259 -5.95 -13.70 -2.10
N ALA A 260 -5.58 -13.65 -3.38
CA ALA A 260 -5.79 -12.48 -4.22
C ALA A 260 -7.29 -12.14 -4.33
N ALA A 261 -8.16 -13.15 -4.38
CA ALA A 261 -9.60 -12.94 -4.29
C ALA A 261 -10.02 -12.38 -2.92
N PHE A 262 -9.40 -12.80 -1.81
CA PHE A 262 -9.71 -12.28 -0.48
C PHE A 262 -9.33 -10.80 -0.32
N THR A 263 -8.15 -10.38 -0.74
CA THR A 263 -7.77 -8.95 -0.77
C THR A 263 -8.65 -8.14 -1.72
N VAL A 264 -9.06 -8.70 -2.85
CA VAL A 264 -10.04 -8.08 -3.77
C VAL A 264 -11.43 -7.96 -3.13
N VAL A 265 -11.88 -8.94 -2.33
CA VAL A 265 -13.16 -8.88 -1.63
C VAL A 265 -13.15 -7.81 -0.54
N VAL A 266 -12.07 -7.71 0.25
CA VAL A 266 -11.92 -6.65 1.24
C VAL A 266 -11.81 -5.27 0.58
N ALA A 267 -11.08 -5.16 -0.54
CA ALA A 267 -11.00 -3.93 -1.32
C ALA A 267 -12.35 -3.53 -1.94
N LYS A 268 -13.13 -4.49 -2.47
CA LYS A 268 -14.49 -4.24 -2.99
C LYS A 268 -15.47 -3.81 -1.90
N ALA A 269 -15.35 -4.37 -0.70
CA ALA A 269 -16.14 -3.96 0.46
C ALA A 269 -15.75 -2.55 0.94
N ALA A 270 -14.46 -2.22 0.97
CA ALA A 270 -13.97 -0.89 1.36
C ALA A 270 -14.35 0.22 0.36
N LEU A 271 -14.52 -0.12 -0.92
CA LEU A 271 -14.93 0.81 -1.98
C LEU A 271 -16.46 0.93 -2.15
N GLY A 272 -17.27 0.23 -1.34
CA GLY A 272 -18.73 0.25 -1.48
C GLY A 272 -19.24 -0.37 -2.80
N LEU A 273 -18.40 -1.14 -3.51
CA LEU A 273 -18.72 -1.76 -4.80
C LEU A 273 -19.31 -3.17 -4.64
N GLY A 274 -19.67 -3.58 -3.43
CA GLY A 274 -20.23 -4.89 -3.10
C GLY A 274 -21.75 -4.93 -3.21
N GLY A 275 -22.29 -4.85 -4.43
CA GLY A 275 -23.67 -5.24 -4.71
C GLY A 275 -23.80 -6.76 -4.83
N LEU A 276 -24.08 -7.46 -3.73
CA LEU A 276 -24.63 -8.82 -3.80
C LEU A 276 -26.10 -8.69 -4.22
N THR A 277 -26.36 -8.73 -5.53
CA THR A 277 -27.71 -8.87 -6.05
C THR A 277 -28.14 -10.33 -5.87
N CYS A 278 -28.84 -10.62 -4.78
CA CYS A 278 -29.78 -11.75 -4.79
C CYS A 278 -30.88 -11.39 -5.78
N GLY A 279 -30.93 -12.10 -6.90
CA GLY A 279 -31.93 -11.86 -7.95
C GLY A 279 -33.35 -12.02 -7.41
N PRO A 280 -34.27 -11.08 -7.71
CA PRO A 280 -35.68 -11.31 -7.44
C PRO A 280 -36.29 -12.10 -8.60
N GLN A 281 -36.88 -13.26 -8.28
CA GLN A 281 -37.98 -13.77 -9.08
C GLN A 281 -39.12 -12.74 -9.01
N ASN A 282 -39.57 -12.27 -10.16
CA ASN A 282 -40.71 -11.37 -10.32
C ASN A 282 -41.72 -12.09 -11.23
N PRO A 283 -43.04 -11.84 -11.13
CA PRO A 283 -43.54 -10.54 -11.57
C PRO A 283 -44.75 -9.96 -10.81
N GLY A 284 -44.86 -8.63 -10.77
CA GLY A 284 -46.10 -7.91 -10.48
C GLY A 284 -45.87 -6.40 -10.31
N PRO A 285 -46.58 -5.50 -11.04
CA PRO A 285 -46.09 -4.16 -11.32
C PRO A 285 -46.65 -3.11 -10.36
N THR A 286 -45.82 -2.22 -9.80
CA THR A 286 -46.24 -0.85 -9.49
C THR A 286 -45.06 0.11 -9.35
N ALA A 287 -44.99 1.02 -10.33
CA ALA A 287 -44.42 2.37 -10.34
C ALA A 287 -43.36 2.77 -9.29
N CYS A 288 -42.11 2.93 -9.74
CA CYS A 288 -41.11 3.78 -9.11
C CYS A 288 -41.26 5.23 -9.61
N ARG A 289 -41.28 6.20 -8.68
CA ARG A 289 -40.93 7.59 -8.98
C ARG A 289 -40.19 8.22 -7.79
N GLY A 290 -38.96 8.67 -8.05
CA GLY A 290 -38.30 9.75 -7.30
C GLY A 290 -37.28 9.33 -6.23
N MET A 291 -36.00 9.47 -6.54
CA MET A 291 -35.10 10.48 -5.94
C MET A 291 -33.67 10.24 -6.44
N GLY A 292 -33.10 11.26 -7.10
CA GLY A 292 -31.77 11.22 -7.68
C GLY A 292 -30.66 11.52 -6.66
N PHE A 293 -29.47 11.00 -6.94
CA PHE A 293 -28.20 11.47 -6.39
C PHE A 293 -27.22 11.74 -7.53
N PRO A 294 -26.35 12.77 -7.40
CA PRO A 294 -25.50 13.23 -8.48
C PRO A 294 -24.31 12.29 -8.68
N THR A 295 -24.04 11.95 -9.94
CA THR A 295 -22.83 11.26 -10.37
C THR A 295 -21.66 12.24 -10.37
N CYS A 296 -20.77 12.16 -9.36
CA CYS A 296 -19.44 12.74 -9.46
C CYS A 296 -18.56 11.80 -10.29
N GLY A 297 -18.10 12.26 -11.45
CA GLY A 297 -17.18 11.53 -12.32
C GLY A 297 -15.83 11.34 -11.65
N TRP A 298 -15.41 10.08 -11.52
CA TRP A 298 -14.05 9.69 -11.17
C TRP A 298 -13.34 9.30 -12.46
N GLU A 299 -12.45 10.15 -12.96
CA GLU A 299 -11.43 9.72 -13.93
C GLU A 299 -10.24 9.10 -13.17
N PRO A 300 -9.81 7.87 -13.49
CA PRO A 300 -8.59 7.29 -12.95
C PRO A 300 -7.36 7.96 -13.59
N TRP A 301 -6.47 8.53 -12.76
CA TRP A 301 -5.17 9.11 -13.12
C TRP A 301 -4.13 8.13 -13.70
N TRP A 302 -4.53 6.94 -14.16
CA TRP A 302 -3.63 5.91 -14.69
C TRP A 302 -3.65 5.75 -16.21
N GLN A 303 -4.10 6.76 -16.95
CA GLN A 303 -4.00 6.78 -18.42
C GLN A 303 -3.32 8.06 -18.92
N LEU A 304 -2.01 8.17 -18.72
CA LEU A 304 -1.16 9.07 -19.52
C LEU A 304 0.33 8.69 -19.34
N ASN A 305 0.74 7.63 -20.03
CA ASN A 305 2.03 7.46 -20.72
C ASN A 305 2.30 5.97 -20.96
N SER A 306 1.79 5.45 -22.06
CA SER A 306 2.28 4.22 -22.68
C SER A 306 2.20 4.39 -24.19
N SER A 307 3.04 5.28 -24.71
CA SER A 307 3.27 5.45 -26.15
C SER A 307 4.64 6.12 -26.33
N HIS A 308 5.72 5.35 -26.14
CA HIS A 308 6.97 5.40 -26.91
C HIS A 308 8.11 4.68 -26.18
N ALA A 309 8.54 3.55 -26.77
CA ALA A 309 9.85 2.88 -26.71
C ALA A 309 9.54 1.37 -26.84
N GLY A 310 9.57 0.78 -28.03
CA GLY A 310 10.77 0.71 -28.87
C GLY A 310 11.62 -0.44 -28.34
N GLY A 311 11.39 -1.64 -28.87
CA GLY A 311 11.99 -2.87 -28.38
C GLY A 311 13.50 -2.91 -28.54
N LEU A 312 14.15 -3.67 -27.66
CA LEU A 312 15.44 -4.31 -27.92
C LEU A 312 15.47 -5.65 -27.16
N PHE A 313 15.38 -6.71 -27.96
CA PHE A 313 15.96 -8.03 -27.71
C PHE A 313 17.37 -7.90 -27.14
N TRP A 314 17.75 -8.70 -26.14
CA TRP A 314 19.05 -9.39 -26.05
C TRP A 314 18.93 -10.54 -25.03
N GLY A 315 19.28 -11.75 -25.47
CA GLY A 315 19.34 -12.96 -24.65
C GLY A 315 20.78 -13.37 -24.33
N GLY A 316 20.91 -14.45 -23.54
CA GLY A 316 22.15 -15.13 -23.13
C GLY A 316 22.93 -14.38 -22.05
N CYS A 317 23.42 -14.98 -20.96
CA CYS A 317 23.70 -16.37 -20.62
C CYS A 317 23.37 -16.59 -19.14
#